data_AF-A0A9E0YI89-F1
#
_entry.id   AF-A0A9E0YI89-F1
#
_cell.length_a   1.000
_cell.length_b   1.000
_cell.length_c   1.000
_cell.angle_alpha   90.00
_cell.angle_beta   90.00
_cell.angle_gamma   90.00
#
_symmetry.space_group_name_H-M   'P 1'
#
loop_
_entity.id
_entity.type
_entity.pdbx_description
1 polymer ?
#
loop_
_entity_poly.entity_id
_entity_poly.type
_entity_poly.pdbx_seq_one_letter_code
_entity_poly.pdbx_strand_id
1 'polypeptide(L)'
;TYYIVAYKGGGVFAYGPGCSVITAMENDAHGVNFALNDAETDNIEVELTLPDTSREISIHPTLRVLTGAPCSDTGNYIEVESMTVGESGTYTFSVPGSQDGIDYKVVATWHGETREETLSVISNESSGPVEFVFTETDAEGEKGGETIDDNVVVQQNNAVTLNRTIVDGNVIVLQNARLIADGAQIDGNVQVYEGAVVDLKSSFIDGDVQGTRTRSVIVRDGTLVGGNIHLTEGDASDEDSALVVRDARVDGDVQAKKSSGGLLVKNTRIDGNLQFVENYTGPYVIEDNQIEGDLQFFKNMGQGTITGNRVDGNLQSKENTPKPSKSYNFVDGDLEIE
;
A
#
# COMPACT_ATOMS: atom_id res chain seq x y z
N THR A 1 -10.45 -3.96 20.59
CA THR A 1 -9.53 -5.11 20.61
C THR A 1 -8.16 -4.58 20.26
N TYR A 2 -7.23 -4.64 21.20
CA TYR A 2 -5.94 -3.95 21.14
C TYR A 2 -4.91 -4.80 20.40
N TYR A 3 -4.03 -4.16 19.63
CA TYR A 3 -2.84 -4.78 19.09
C TYR A 3 -1.65 -4.44 19.99
N ILE A 4 -1.02 -5.50 20.52
CA ILE A 4 0.32 -5.47 21.11
C ILE A 4 1.27 -5.83 19.97
N VAL A 5 2.38 -5.12 19.82
CA VAL A 5 3.51 -5.57 18.99
C VAL A 5 4.71 -5.87 19.88
N ALA A 6 5.18 -7.12 19.78
CA ALA A 6 6.26 -7.71 20.56
C ALA A 6 7.64 -7.47 19.92
N TYR A 7 8.69 -7.38 20.74
CA TYR A 7 10.09 -7.43 20.31
C TYR A 7 10.61 -8.88 20.26
N LYS A 8 11.29 -9.22 19.15
CA LYS A 8 11.92 -10.53 18.93
C LYS A 8 13.32 -10.57 19.53
N GLY A 9 13.46 -11.34 20.61
CA GLY A 9 14.59 -12.25 20.84
C GLY A 9 15.94 -11.66 21.21
N GLY A 10 16.12 -11.33 22.49
CA GLY A 10 17.45 -11.27 23.12
C GLY A 10 17.58 -10.25 24.24
N GLY A 11 17.12 -10.59 25.45
CA GLY A 11 17.39 -9.83 26.69
C GLY A 11 16.63 -8.50 26.82
N VAL A 12 15.64 -8.45 27.72
CA VAL A 12 14.85 -7.23 27.98
C VAL A 12 15.65 -6.29 28.89
N PHE A 13 15.97 -5.10 28.39
CA PHE A 13 16.26 -3.92 29.21
C PHE A 13 15.19 -2.88 28.90
N ALA A 14 14.31 -2.60 29.86
CA ALA A 14 13.45 -1.41 29.82
C ALA A 14 14.20 -0.27 30.49
N TYR A 15 14.38 0.84 29.78
CA TYR A 15 14.98 2.06 30.33
C TYR A 15 13.86 3.05 30.65
N GLY A 16 13.64 3.28 31.95
CA GLY A 16 12.85 4.43 32.41
C GLY A 16 13.73 5.67 32.57
N PRO A 17 13.15 6.83 32.91
CA PRO A 17 13.91 8.04 33.18
C PRO A 17 14.92 7.77 34.31
N GLY A 18 16.21 8.00 34.05
CA GLY A 18 17.31 7.76 34.99
C GLY A 18 18.25 6.58 34.68
N CYS A 19 18.10 5.88 33.55
CA CYS A 19 18.93 4.73 33.18
C CYS A 19 18.94 3.59 34.23
N SER A 20 17.85 3.44 34.98
CA SER A 20 17.72 2.35 35.95
C SER A 20 17.18 1.09 35.28
N VAL A 21 17.93 -0.01 35.40
CA VAL A 21 17.49 -1.35 34.98
C VAL A 21 16.34 -1.80 35.87
N ILE A 22 15.13 -1.93 35.32
CA ILE A 22 14.05 -2.63 36.01
C ILE A 22 14.39 -4.11 36.00
N THR A 23 14.72 -4.67 37.16
CA THR A 23 15.10 -6.08 37.29
C THR A 23 13.84 -6.94 37.15
N ALA A 24 13.88 -7.91 36.24
CA ALA A 24 12.77 -8.78 35.89
C ALA A 24 12.10 -9.43 37.11
N MET A 25 10.76 -9.42 37.16
CA MET A 25 9.99 -10.36 37.98
C MET A 25 9.66 -11.60 37.14
N GLU A 26 9.91 -12.77 37.73
CA GLU A 26 9.70 -14.09 37.15
C GLU A 26 8.21 -14.42 36.90
N ASN A 27 8.00 -15.02 35.72
CA ASN A 27 7.04 -16.07 35.35
C ASN A 27 5.50 -15.86 35.37
N ASP A 28 4.95 -16.37 34.26
CA ASP A 28 3.71 -17.13 34.09
C ASP A 28 2.37 -16.50 34.49
N ALA A 29 1.74 -15.81 33.52
CA ALA A 29 0.30 -15.94 33.28
C ALA A 29 -0.08 -15.25 31.96
N HIS A 30 -0.55 -16.02 30.98
CA HIS A 30 -1.36 -15.50 29.90
C HIS A 30 -2.69 -15.01 30.46
N GLY A 31 -3.01 -13.71 30.25
CA GLY A 31 -4.39 -13.22 30.35
C GLY A 31 -4.79 -12.48 31.63
N VAL A 32 -3.99 -11.53 32.12
CA VAL A 32 -4.45 -10.53 33.10
C VAL A 32 -4.13 -9.12 32.59
N ASN A 33 -5.10 -8.21 32.65
CA ASN A 33 -4.89 -6.78 32.40
C ASN A 33 -3.74 -6.27 33.30
N PHE A 34 -2.62 -5.89 32.69
CA PHE A 34 -1.64 -5.04 33.36
C PHE A 34 -2.22 -3.65 33.44
N ALA A 35 -2.82 -3.32 34.59
CA ALA A 35 -2.91 -1.92 34.98
C ALA A 35 -1.55 -1.57 35.59
N LEU A 36 -0.82 -0.65 34.94
CA LEU A 36 0.26 0.10 35.60
C LEU A 36 -0.40 1.00 36.65
N ASN A 37 -0.83 0.38 37.75
CA ASN A 37 -1.27 1.12 38.91
C ASN A 37 -0.01 1.73 39.52
N ASP A 38 -0.01 3.06 39.62
CA ASP A 38 0.82 3.86 40.53
C ASP A 38 2.22 4.31 40.07
N ALA A 39 2.39 4.64 38.79
CA ALA A 39 3.47 5.55 38.37
C ALA A 39 2.90 6.64 37.44
N GLU A 40 2.65 7.81 38.04
CA GLU A 40 2.35 9.12 37.43
C GLU A 40 2.20 9.12 35.90
N THR A 41 0.97 8.86 35.43
CA THR A 41 0.60 9.13 34.04
C THR A 41 -0.08 10.50 33.98
N ASP A 42 0.73 11.56 33.88
CA ASP A 42 0.23 12.82 33.35
C ASP A 42 -0.05 12.57 31.86
N ASN A 43 -1.34 12.38 31.54
CA ASN A 43 -1.81 12.22 30.17
C ASN A 43 -1.66 13.57 29.46
N ILE A 44 -0.96 13.61 28.33
CA ILE A 44 -0.85 14.81 27.50
C ILE A 44 -1.93 14.76 26.45
N GLU A 45 -2.95 15.60 26.56
CA GLU A 45 -3.94 15.71 25.50
C GLU A 45 -3.35 16.46 24.31
N VAL A 46 -3.17 15.76 23.21
CA VAL A 46 -2.87 16.38 21.91
C VAL A 46 -4.19 16.59 21.18
N GLU A 47 -4.36 17.75 20.55
CA GLU A 47 -5.51 18.04 19.71
C GLU A 47 -5.05 18.06 18.26
N LEU A 48 -5.55 17.13 17.46
CA LEU A 48 -5.21 17.05 16.04
C LEU A 48 -6.40 17.52 15.21
N THR A 49 -6.22 18.52 14.36
CA THR A 49 -7.28 18.93 13.42
C THR A 49 -6.93 18.44 12.02
N LEU A 50 -7.76 17.56 11.46
CA LEU A 50 -7.67 17.22 10.03
C LEU A 50 -8.49 18.23 9.22
N PRO A 51 -8.03 18.62 8.01
CA PRO A 51 -8.76 19.53 7.15
C PRO A 51 -10.13 18.97 6.74
N ASP A 52 -11.09 19.88 6.52
CA ASP A 52 -12.48 19.56 6.20
C ASP A 52 -12.61 18.85 4.84
N THR A 53 -12.62 17.52 4.83
CA THR A 53 -12.92 16.70 3.64
C THR A 53 -14.42 16.75 3.35
N SER A 54 -14.94 17.92 2.98
CA SER A 54 -16.36 18.17 2.72
C SER A 54 -16.92 17.49 1.46
N ARG A 55 -16.32 16.39 1.00
CA ARG A 55 -16.89 15.45 0.03
C ARG A 55 -16.70 14.04 0.58
N GLU A 56 -17.81 13.42 0.97
CA GLU A 56 -17.90 12.07 1.54
C GLU A 56 -16.91 11.09 0.92
N ILE A 57 -15.80 10.87 1.60
CA ILE A 57 -15.02 9.66 1.49
C ILE A 57 -14.65 9.35 2.93
N SER A 58 -15.04 8.16 3.41
CA SER A 58 -14.62 7.69 4.73
C SER A 58 -13.17 7.26 4.60
N ILE A 59 -12.25 8.20 4.85
CA ILE A 59 -10.81 7.97 4.66
C ILE A 59 -10.12 8.03 6.01
N HIS A 60 -9.10 7.18 6.12
CA HIS A 60 -8.60 6.76 7.40
C HIS A 60 -7.09 7.01 7.56
N PRO A 61 -6.61 8.25 7.84
CA PRO A 61 -5.18 8.49 8.04
C PRO A 61 -4.63 7.64 9.19
N THR A 62 -3.38 7.20 9.09
CA THR A 62 -2.71 6.56 10.22
C THR A 62 -1.82 7.58 10.92
N LEU A 63 -2.12 7.83 12.18
CA LEU A 63 -1.34 8.64 13.09
C LEU A 63 -0.43 7.73 13.92
N ARG A 64 0.85 8.08 14.03
CA ARG A 64 1.81 7.38 14.89
C ARG A 64 2.50 8.37 15.81
N VAL A 65 2.64 8.00 17.09
CA VAL A 65 3.39 8.76 18.08
C VAL A 65 4.65 7.98 18.44
N LEU A 66 5.80 8.60 18.16
CA LEU A 66 7.12 8.03 18.44
C LEU A 66 7.79 8.81 19.57
N THR A 67 8.40 8.12 20.52
CA THR A 67 9.24 8.75 21.54
C THR A 67 10.71 8.50 21.25
N GLY A 68 11.51 9.57 21.30
CA GLY A 68 12.96 9.45 21.32
C GLY A 68 13.43 9.25 22.76
N ALA A 69 13.97 8.08 23.09
CA ALA A 69 14.71 7.91 24.34
C ALA A 69 16.19 8.22 24.08
N PRO A 70 16.82 9.19 24.78
CA PRO A 70 18.27 9.36 24.73
C PRO A 70 18.91 8.22 25.54
N CYS A 71 18.89 7.03 24.98
CA CYS A 71 19.58 5.85 25.50
C CYS A 71 20.38 5.26 24.34
N SER A 72 21.58 5.84 24.17
CA SER A 72 22.59 5.64 23.12
C SER A 72 22.43 6.50 21.86
N ASP A 73 23.58 6.93 21.32
CA ASP A 73 23.78 7.87 20.21
C ASP A 73 23.24 7.37 18.84
N THR A 74 22.34 6.39 18.82
CA THR A 74 21.93 5.67 17.60
C THR A 74 20.54 6.08 17.06
N GLY A 75 19.85 7.05 17.66
CA GLY A 75 18.61 7.60 17.09
C GLY A 75 17.44 6.60 17.02
N ASN A 76 17.35 5.67 17.97
CA ASN A 76 16.25 4.69 18.01
C ASN A 76 14.99 5.30 18.62
N TYR A 77 13.86 5.13 17.94
CA TYR A 77 12.54 5.58 18.39
C TYR A 77 11.69 4.41 18.88
N ILE A 78 10.90 4.62 19.93
CA ILE A 78 9.89 3.67 20.40
C ILE A 78 8.53 4.13 19.88
N GLU A 79 7.83 3.26 19.16
CA GLU A 79 6.43 3.48 18.78
C GLU A 79 5.54 3.20 19.98
N VAL A 80 4.78 4.20 20.40
CA VAL A 80 3.99 4.14 21.63
C VAL A 80 2.51 3.91 21.33
N GLU A 81 1.99 4.53 20.27
CA GLU A 81 0.59 4.36 19.86
C GLU A 81 0.41 4.66 18.37
N SER A 82 -0.34 3.80 17.67
CA SER A 82 -0.78 4.01 16.29
C SER A 82 -2.30 3.99 16.24
N MET A 83 -2.91 5.02 15.66
CA MET A 83 -4.36 5.09 15.49
C MET A 83 -4.72 5.40 14.05
N THR A 84 -5.75 4.72 13.57
CA THR A 84 -6.42 5.06 12.33
C THR A 84 -7.53 6.07 12.66
N VAL A 85 -7.34 7.31 12.21
CA VAL A 85 -8.32 8.41 12.35
C VAL A 85 -9.23 8.43 11.11
N GLY A 86 -10.42 9.05 11.10
CA GLY A 86 -11.43 8.78 10.04
C GLY A 86 -12.24 9.97 9.51
N GLU A 87 -12.33 11.06 10.26
CA GLU A 87 -13.07 12.29 9.90
C GLU A 87 -12.32 13.52 10.41
N SER A 88 -12.62 14.70 9.84
CA SER A 88 -12.21 16.00 10.37
C SER A 88 -12.62 16.11 11.84
N GLY A 89 -11.65 16.20 12.75
CA GLY A 89 -11.96 16.29 14.17
C GLY A 89 -10.73 16.18 15.04
N THR A 90 -10.90 16.55 16.31
CA THR A 90 -9.89 16.51 17.36
C THR A 90 -9.63 15.08 17.83
N TYR A 91 -8.39 14.61 17.68
CA TYR A 91 -7.95 13.32 18.23
C TYR A 91 -6.99 13.53 19.38
N THR A 92 -7.26 12.85 20.50
CA THR A 92 -6.49 12.90 21.74
C THR A 92 -5.84 11.56 22.04
N PHE A 93 -4.54 11.58 22.33
CA PHE A 93 -3.77 10.40 22.72
C PHE A 93 -3.09 10.63 24.06
N SER A 94 -2.88 9.58 24.86
CA SER A 94 -2.20 9.69 26.15
C SER A 94 -0.83 9.01 26.05
N VAL A 95 0.24 9.79 26.09
CA VAL A 95 1.61 9.26 26.08
C VAL A 95 2.13 9.04 27.50
N PRO A 96 2.66 7.84 27.84
CA PRO A 96 3.24 7.58 29.16
C PRO A 96 4.55 8.33 29.38
N GLY A 97 4.79 8.78 30.62
CA GLY A 97 6.11 9.25 31.07
C GLY A 97 6.45 10.70 30.74
N SER A 98 5.45 11.59 30.74
CA SER A 98 5.59 13.06 30.64
C SER A 98 6.55 13.61 31.72
N GLN A 99 7.85 13.60 31.45
CA GLN A 99 8.83 14.42 32.17
C GLN A 99 9.23 15.57 31.26
N ASP A 100 9.51 16.73 31.85
CA ASP A 100 9.98 17.92 31.12
C ASP A 100 11.13 17.57 30.15
N GLY A 101 10.97 17.94 28.89
CA GLY A 101 12.05 17.88 27.90
C GLY A 101 12.14 16.58 27.09
N ILE A 102 11.04 15.85 26.93
CA ILE A 102 10.93 14.75 25.95
C ILE A 102 10.29 15.30 24.67
N ASP A 103 10.95 15.06 23.54
CA ASP A 103 10.41 15.32 22.20
C ASP A 103 9.69 14.08 21.67
N TYR A 104 8.44 14.29 21.27
CA TYR A 104 7.59 13.30 20.62
C TYR A 104 7.53 13.63 19.13
N LYS A 105 7.69 12.62 18.28
CA LYS A 105 7.47 12.78 16.84
C LYS A 105 6.08 12.29 16.52
N VAL A 106 5.24 13.19 16.03
CA VAL A 106 3.91 12.86 15.52
C VAL A 106 4.03 12.69 14.02
N VAL A 107 3.69 11.51 13.53
CA VAL A 107 3.76 11.15 12.11
C VAL A 107 2.36 10.91 11.60
N ALA A 108 1.94 11.66 10.59
CA ALA A 108 0.70 11.45 9.86
C ALA A 108 1.02 10.93 8.47
N THR A 109 0.36 9.85 8.04
CA THR A 109 0.50 9.32 6.69
C THR A 109 -0.85 9.23 6.01
N TRP A 110 -0.90 9.69 4.76
CA TRP A 110 -2.09 9.82 3.94
C TRP A 110 -1.79 9.51 2.47
N HIS A 111 -2.47 8.51 1.88
CA HIS A 111 -2.26 8.10 0.48
C HIS A 111 -0.79 7.96 0.03
N GLY A 112 0.11 7.59 0.95
CA GLY A 112 1.55 7.44 0.70
C GLY A 112 2.38 8.70 0.98
N GLU A 113 1.76 9.84 1.22
CA GLU A 113 2.41 11.05 1.71
C GLU A 113 2.57 10.99 3.23
N THR A 114 3.77 11.26 3.73
CA THR A 114 4.06 11.29 5.17
C THR A 114 4.46 12.70 5.59
N ARG A 115 3.81 13.21 6.63
CA ARG A 115 4.16 14.45 7.32
C ARG A 115 4.51 14.16 8.76
N GLU A 116 5.46 14.92 9.28
CA GLU A 116 5.99 14.71 10.62
C GLU A 116 6.15 16.03 11.33
N GLU A 117 5.74 16.09 12.60
CA GLU A 117 5.93 17.26 13.47
C GLU A 117 6.58 16.81 14.78
N THR A 118 7.42 17.68 15.35
CA THR A 118 8.06 17.42 16.65
C THR A 118 7.36 18.21 17.73
N LEU A 119 6.87 17.50 18.74
CA LEU A 119 6.19 18.03 19.89
C LEU A 119 7.09 17.90 21.12
N SER A 120 7.62 19.03 21.59
CA SER A 120 8.32 19.09 22.88
C SER A 120 7.30 19.25 24.00
N VAL A 121 7.20 18.26 24.90
CA VAL A 121 6.23 18.32 25.99
C VAL A 121 6.89 18.74 27.29
N ILE A 122 6.24 19.69 27.97
CA ILE A 122 6.55 20.13 29.32
C ILE A 122 5.45 19.56 30.22
N SER A 123 5.83 19.01 31.36
CA SER A 123 4.94 18.33 32.30
C SER A 123 3.74 19.21 32.67
N ASN A 124 2.57 18.57 32.79
CA ASN A 124 1.29 19.21 33.17
C ASN A 124 0.74 20.28 32.21
N GLU A 125 1.26 20.41 30.97
CA GLU A 125 0.66 21.25 29.93
C GLU A 125 0.13 20.41 28.77
N SER A 126 -1.09 20.72 28.30
CA SER A 126 -1.59 20.22 27.02
C SER A 126 -0.73 20.83 25.92
N SER A 127 -0.24 20.01 25.00
CA SER A 127 0.39 20.55 23.81
C SER A 127 -0.64 21.30 22.98
N GLY A 128 -0.25 22.44 22.41
CA GLY A 128 -1.06 23.09 21.38
C GLY A 128 -1.41 22.14 20.24
N PRO A 129 -2.44 22.46 19.44
CA PRO A 129 -2.88 21.57 18.38
C PRO A 129 -1.78 21.35 17.34
N VAL A 130 -1.58 20.09 16.93
CA VAL A 130 -0.70 19.75 15.80
C VAL A 130 -1.58 19.62 14.56
N GLU A 131 -1.34 20.46 13.56
CA GLU A 131 -2.12 20.48 12.32
C GLU A 131 -1.32 19.85 11.18
N PHE A 132 -1.86 18.79 10.58
CA PHE A 132 -1.32 18.22 9.35
C PHE A 132 -2.27 18.56 8.20
N VAL A 133 -1.78 19.37 7.27
CA VAL A 133 -2.49 19.68 6.02
C VAL A 133 -1.93 18.80 4.92
N PHE A 134 -2.77 17.94 4.37
CA PHE A 134 -2.52 17.24 3.11
C PHE A 134 -3.29 17.99 2.02
N THR A 135 -2.60 18.36 0.94
CA THR A 135 -3.25 18.90 -0.25
C THR A 135 -3.38 17.80 -1.29
N GLU A 136 -4.44 17.86 -2.08
CA GLU A 136 -4.63 16.97 -3.22
C GLU A 136 -5.25 17.78 -4.35
N THR A 137 -4.92 17.44 -5.59
CA THR A 137 -5.52 18.06 -6.78
C THR A 137 -6.65 17.19 -7.30
N ASP A 138 -7.89 17.64 -7.10
CA ASP A 138 -9.06 17.10 -7.79
C ASP A 138 -8.90 17.29 -9.30
N ALA A 139 -8.65 16.19 -10.02
CA ALA A 139 -8.57 16.24 -11.46
C ALA A 139 -9.96 16.09 -12.09
N GLU A 140 -10.21 16.92 -13.10
CA GLU A 140 -11.39 16.83 -13.95
C GLU A 140 -10.98 16.98 -15.41
N GLY A 141 -11.71 16.29 -16.30
CA GLY A 141 -11.55 16.44 -17.74
C GLY A 141 -10.20 15.96 -18.27
N GLU A 142 -9.68 16.65 -19.27
CA GLU A 142 -8.38 16.36 -19.87
C GLU A 142 -7.32 17.33 -19.33
N LYS A 143 -6.22 16.78 -18.82
CA LYS A 143 -5.01 17.48 -18.41
C LYS A 143 -3.93 17.16 -19.43
N GLY A 144 -3.32 18.17 -20.04
CA GLY A 144 -2.47 18.00 -21.21
C GLY A 144 -1.15 18.75 -21.12
N GLY A 145 -0.02 18.04 -21.03
CA GLY A 145 1.32 18.64 -21.07
C GLY A 145 1.63 19.60 -19.91
N GLU A 146 0.97 19.41 -18.77
CA GLU A 146 1.17 20.19 -17.54
C GLU A 146 1.86 19.36 -16.45
N THR A 147 2.43 20.03 -15.46
CA THR A 147 2.97 19.41 -14.24
C THR A 147 2.03 19.71 -13.08
N ILE A 148 1.71 18.69 -12.30
CA ILE A 148 0.93 18.77 -11.06
C ILE A 148 1.90 18.43 -9.92
N ASP A 149 2.27 19.45 -9.14
CA ASP A 149 3.19 19.38 -7.99
C ASP A 149 2.45 18.90 -6.72
N ASP A 150 1.63 17.86 -6.88
CA ASP A 150 0.83 17.25 -5.82
C ASP A 150 0.31 15.87 -6.24
N ASN A 151 -0.35 15.17 -5.31
CA ASN A 151 -1.19 14.03 -5.62
C ASN A 151 -2.38 14.45 -6.50
N VAL A 152 -2.79 13.56 -7.40
CA VAL A 152 -3.97 13.70 -8.25
C VAL A 152 -5.07 12.76 -7.78
N VAL A 153 -6.27 13.29 -7.58
CA VAL A 153 -7.45 12.49 -7.23
C VAL A 153 -8.47 12.54 -8.35
N VAL A 154 -8.82 11.37 -8.90
CA VAL A 154 -9.94 11.21 -9.80
C VAL A 154 -11.17 10.86 -8.97
N GLN A 155 -12.04 11.86 -8.81
CA GLN A 155 -13.24 11.76 -8.00
C GLN A 155 -14.20 10.65 -8.47
N GLN A 156 -14.99 10.12 -7.54
CA GLN A 156 -15.93 9.05 -7.81
C GLN A 156 -16.85 9.36 -9.00
N ASN A 157 -17.11 8.35 -9.84
CA ASN A 157 -17.93 8.47 -11.06
C ASN A 157 -17.43 9.49 -12.10
N ASN A 158 -16.28 10.13 -11.90
CA ASN A 158 -15.69 11.04 -12.86
C ASN A 158 -14.71 10.32 -13.78
N ALA A 159 -14.46 10.94 -14.94
CA ALA A 159 -13.46 10.49 -15.89
C ALA A 159 -12.41 11.58 -16.11
N VAL A 160 -11.14 11.20 -16.01
CA VAL A 160 -9.98 12.06 -16.22
C VAL A 160 -9.06 11.45 -17.27
N THR A 161 -8.46 12.31 -18.09
CA THR A 161 -7.35 11.94 -18.98
C THR A 161 -6.12 12.76 -18.65
N LEU A 162 -5.01 12.10 -18.34
CA LEU A 162 -3.69 12.70 -18.15
C LEU A 162 -2.87 12.45 -19.43
N ASN A 163 -2.77 13.45 -20.29
CA ASN A 163 -2.11 13.38 -21.60
C ASN A 163 -0.76 14.07 -21.53
N ARG A 164 0.32 13.31 -21.47
CA ARG A 164 1.69 13.84 -21.28
C ARG A 164 1.82 14.72 -20.03
N THR A 165 0.98 14.48 -19.03
CA THR A 165 1.02 15.17 -17.74
C THR A 165 2.13 14.57 -16.88
N ILE A 166 2.80 15.43 -16.13
CA ILE A 166 3.74 15.03 -15.07
C ILE A 166 3.03 15.20 -13.73
N VAL A 167 3.07 14.19 -12.87
CA VAL A 167 2.50 14.21 -11.51
C VAL A 167 3.64 13.91 -10.55
N ASP A 168 4.02 14.89 -9.72
CA ASP A 168 5.13 14.78 -8.77
C ASP A 168 4.70 14.03 -7.47
N GLY A 169 3.49 13.46 -7.48
CA GLY A 169 2.89 12.67 -6.41
C GLY A 169 2.20 11.39 -6.90
N ASN A 170 1.27 10.90 -6.10
CA ASN A 170 0.46 9.72 -6.41
C ASN A 170 -0.75 10.07 -7.27
N VAL A 171 -1.31 9.07 -7.95
CA VAL A 171 -2.62 9.18 -8.60
C VAL A 171 -3.61 8.23 -7.92
N ILE A 172 -4.66 8.80 -7.35
CA ILE A 172 -5.72 8.11 -6.63
C ILE A 172 -6.97 8.09 -7.51
N VAL A 173 -7.49 6.90 -7.80
CA VAL A 173 -8.69 6.73 -8.63
C VAL A 173 -9.79 6.09 -7.80
N LEU A 174 -10.79 6.89 -7.46
CA LEU A 174 -11.86 6.51 -6.53
C LEU A 174 -12.95 5.68 -7.21
N GLN A 175 -13.94 5.29 -6.40
CA GLN A 175 -15.00 4.38 -6.78
C GLN A 175 -15.67 4.75 -8.11
N ASN A 176 -15.81 3.75 -9.00
CA ASN A 176 -16.43 3.88 -10.33
C ASN A 176 -15.82 4.99 -11.22
N ALA A 177 -14.69 5.57 -10.82
CA ALA A 177 -14.01 6.58 -11.59
C ALA A 177 -13.23 5.96 -12.74
N ARG A 178 -12.83 6.79 -13.70
CA ARG A 178 -12.06 6.38 -14.86
C ARG A 178 -10.85 7.26 -15.06
N LEU A 179 -9.68 6.64 -15.14
CA LEU A 179 -8.44 7.31 -15.52
C LEU A 179 -7.92 6.76 -16.84
N ILE A 180 -7.58 7.65 -17.76
CA ILE A 180 -6.65 7.33 -18.86
C ILE A 180 -5.37 8.13 -18.62
N ALA A 181 -4.22 7.46 -18.54
CA ALA A 181 -2.92 8.12 -18.60
C ALA A 181 -2.26 7.79 -19.94
N ASP A 182 -2.09 8.81 -20.79
CA ASP A 182 -1.52 8.71 -22.13
C ASP A 182 -0.18 9.45 -22.17
N GLY A 183 0.93 8.71 -22.08
CA GLY A 183 2.25 9.34 -22.05
C GLY A 183 2.55 10.11 -20.76
N ALA A 184 1.84 9.82 -19.67
CA ALA A 184 2.03 10.52 -18.40
C ALA A 184 3.32 10.05 -17.70
N GLN A 185 3.86 10.90 -16.82
CA GLN A 185 4.93 10.57 -15.88
C GLN A 185 4.38 10.76 -14.48
N ILE A 186 4.43 9.71 -13.66
CA ILE A 186 3.91 9.71 -12.30
C ILE A 186 5.05 9.28 -11.40
N ASP A 187 5.52 10.20 -10.54
CA ASP A 187 6.65 9.96 -9.64
C ASP A 187 6.23 9.12 -8.41
N GLY A 188 4.93 9.04 -8.14
CA GLY A 188 4.36 8.20 -7.09
C GLY A 188 3.75 6.90 -7.60
N ASN A 189 2.77 6.43 -6.83
CA ASN A 189 1.98 5.22 -7.10
C ASN A 189 0.68 5.55 -7.83
N VAL A 190 0.08 4.55 -8.45
CA VAL A 190 -1.30 4.60 -8.93
C VAL A 190 -2.16 3.69 -8.05
N GLN A 191 -3.08 4.28 -7.29
CA GLN A 191 -3.97 3.59 -6.35
C GLN A 191 -5.40 3.60 -6.87
N VAL A 192 -6.01 2.42 -7.02
CA VAL A 192 -7.27 2.25 -7.73
C VAL A 192 -8.28 1.50 -6.86
N TYR A 193 -9.48 2.05 -6.72
CA TYR A 193 -10.47 1.53 -5.78
C TYR A 193 -11.83 1.25 -6.43
N GLU A 194 -12.47 0.17 -6.00
CA GLU A 194 -13.91 -0.10 -6.10
C GLU A 194 -14.57 0.22 -7.45
N GLY A 195 -14.58 -0.74 -8.38
CA GLY A 195 -15.26 -0.59 -9.67
C GLY A 195 -14.59 0.43 -10.61
N ALA A 196 -13.51 1.10 -10.19
CA ALA A 196 -12.75 2.00 -11.04
C ALA A 196 -12.10 1.29 -12.22
N VAL A 197 -11.86 2.07 -13.28
CA VAL A 197 -11.19 1.64 -14.51
C VAL A 197 -9.98 2.53 -14.76
N VAL A 198 -8.80 1.93 -14.90
CA VAL A 198 -7.56 2.64 -15.20
C VAL A 198 -6.91 2.08 -16.45
N ASP A 199 -6.46 2.98 -17.33
CA ASP A 199 -5.74 2.65 -18.56
C ASP A 199 -4.45 3.49 -18.66
N LEU A 200 -3.33 2.86 -18.32
CA LEU A 200 -1.98 3.42 -18.37
C LEU A 200 -1.31 2.99 -19.67
N LYS A 201 -1.25 3.89 -20.64
CA LYS A 201 -0.68 3.63 -21.96
C LYS A 201 0.52 4.53 -22.24
N SER A 202 1.61 3.93 -22.71
CA SER A 202 2.87 4.62 -23.01
C SER A 202 3.38 5.54 -21.88
N SER A 203 3.08 5.22 -20.62
CA SER A 203 3.35 6.07 -19.46
C SER A 203 4.56 5.57 -18.64
N PHE A 204 5.05 6.40 -17.72
CA PHE A 204 6.06 6.04 -16.72
C PHE A 204 5.47 6.22 -15.33
N ILE A 205 5.57 5.18 -14.50
CA ILE A 205 5.16 5.17 -13.10
C ILE A 205 6.38 4.74 -12.30
N ASP A 206 6.93 5.61 -11.47
CA ASP A 206 8.12 5.28 -10.67
C ASP A 206 7.79 4.28 -9.56
N GLY A 207 6.59 4.40 -8.97
CA GLY A 207 6.10 3.52 -7.92
C GLY A 207 5.32 2.29 -8.39
N ASP A 208 4.40 1.85 -7.54
CA ASP A 208 3.52 0.71 -7.75
C ASP A 208 2.21 1.10 -8.46
N VAL A 209 1.57 0.12 -9.10
CA VAL A 209 0.16 0.17 -9.51
C VAL A 209 -0.63 -0.82 -8.66
N GLN A 210 -1.52 -0.30 -7.80
CA GLN A 210 -2.24 -1.10 -6.80
C GLN A 210 -3.75 -0.95 -6.99
N GLY A 211 -4.44 -2.06 -7.24
CA GLY A 211 -5.90 -2.11 -7.37
C GLY A 211 -6.54 -2.88 -6.23
N THR A 212 -7.60 -2.33 -5.62
CA THR A 212 -8.47 -3.06 -4.69
C THR A 212 -9.93 -3.01 -5.13
N ARG A 213 -10.58 -4.16 -5.31
CA ARG A 213 -11.99 -4.27 -5.75
C ARG A 213 -12.28 -3.54 -7.07
N THR A 214 -11.30 -3.43 -7.96
CA THR A 214 -11.39 -2.60 -9.18
C THR A 214 -12.17 -3.31 -10.28
N ARG A 215 -12.75 -2.56 -11.21
CA ARG A 215 -13.32 -3.15 -12.42
C ARG A 215 -12.25 -3.52 -13.44
N SER A 216 -11.25 -2.66 -13.67
CA SER A 216 -10.19 -2.95 -14.64
C SER A 216 -8.95 -2.11 -14.42
N VAL A 217 -7.78 -2.74 -14.45
CA VAL A 217 -6.47 -2.08 -14.50
C VAL A 217 -5.76 -2.54 -15.77
N ILE A 218 -5.43 -1.59 -16.65
CA ILE A 218 -4.79 -1.82 -17.93
C ILE A 218 -3.46 -1.08 -17.96
N VAL A 219 -2.37 -1.79 -18.20
CA VAL A 219 -0.99 -1.28 -18.33
C VAL A 219 -0.45 -1.76 -19.67
N ARG A 220 -0.21 -0.84 -20.61
CA ARG A 220 0.08 -1.23 -21.99
C ARG A 220 0.94 -0.28 -22.81
N ASP A 221 1.31 -0.73 -24.00
CA ASP A 221 1.88 0.09 -25.09
C ASP A 221 3.18 0.79 -24.69
N GLY A 222 4.11 0.04 -24.10
CA GLY A 222 5.43 0.51 -23.67
C GLY A 222 5.44 1.17 -22.30
N THR A 223 4.36 1.10 -21.52
CA THR A 223 4.34 1.61 -20.14
C THR A 223 5.42 0.91 -19.30
N LEU A 224 6.14 1.70 -18.50
CA LEU A 224 7.12 1.26 -17.52
C LEU A 224 6.57 1.51 -16.11
N VAL A 225 6.54 0.47 -15.28
CA VAL A 225 6.24 0.52 -13.85
C VAL A 225 7.52 0.16 -13.08
N GLY A 226 8.05 1.10 -12.30
CA GLY A 226 9.26 0.94 -11.51
C GLY A 226 9.08 0.05 -10.28
N GLY A 227 7.85 -0.06 -9.79
CA GLY A 227 7.46 -0.98 -8.73
C GLY A 227 6.69 -2.21 -9.23
N ASN A 228 5.70 -2.60 -8.45
CA ASN A 228 4.86 -3.78 -8.64
C ASN A 228 3.51 -3.41 -9.25
N ILE A 229 2.87 -4.38 -9.90
CA ILE A 229 1.46 -4.32 -10.25
C ILE A 229 0.73 -5.33 -9.36
N HIS A 230 -0.10 -4.85 -8.44
CA HIS A 230 -0.80 -5.68 -7.47
C HIS A 230 -2.32 -5.45 -7.50
N LEU A 231 -3.06 -6.46 -7.96
CA LEU A 231 -4.52 -6.46 -7.93
C LEU A 231 -5.04 -7.36 -6.80
N THR A 232 -5.61 -6.73 -5.78
CA THR A 232 -6.40 -7.37 -4.71
C THR A 232 -7.87 -7.32 -5.08
N GLU A 233 -8.43 -8.45 -5.51
CA GLU A 233 -9.84 -8.56 -5.91
C GLU A 233 -10.19 -7.68 -7.11
N GLY A 234 -10.11 -8.21 -8.33
CA GLY A 234 -10.79 -7.66 -9.49
C GLY A 234 -12.28 -8.05 -9.49
N ASP A 235 -13.17 -7.09 -9.69
CA ASP A 235 -14.63 -7.28 -9.76
C ASP A 235 -15.14 -6.97 -11.18
N ALA A 236 -14.42 -7.52 -12.18
CA ALA A 236 -14.81 -7.40 -13.58
C ALA A 236 -15.91 -8.41 -13.92
N SER A 237 -16.75 -8.06 -14.90
CA SER A 237 -17.68 -9.03 -15.49
C SER A 237 -16.92 -10.09 -16.30
N ASP A 238 -17.55 -11.23 -16.59
CA ASP A 238 -16.93 -12.32 -17.37
C ASP A 238 -16.56 -11.92 -18.81
N GLU A 239 -17.12 -10.81 -19.31
CA GLU A 239 -16.84 -10.26 -20.64
C GLU A 239 -15.70 -9.21 -20.62
N ASP A 240 -15.32 -8.73 -19.43
CA ASP A 240 -14.29 -7.73 -19.23
C ASP A 240 -13.00 -8.37 -18.68
N SER A 241 -11.88 -7.65 -18.76
CA SER A 241 -10.64 -8.04 -18.09
C SER A 241 -10.40 -7.18 -16.86
N ALA A 242 -10.22 -7.81 -15.69
CA ALA A 242 -9.86 -7.13 -14.45
C ALA A 242 -8.42 -6.63 -14.47
N LEU A 243 -7.51 -7.38 -15.10
CA LEU A 243 -6.11 -6.97 -15.27
C LEU A 243 -5.65 -7.25 -16.69
N VAL A 244 -5.03 -6.24 -17.30
CA VAL A 244 -4.32 -6.37 -18.58
C VAL A 244 -2.95 -5.73 -18.44
N VAL A 245 -1.89 -6.51 -18.56
CA VAL A 245 -0.51 -6.02 -18.67
C VAL A 245 0.04 -6.50 -20.01
N ARG A 246 0.27 -5.59 -20.96
CA ARG A 246 0.60 -5.97 -22.34
C ARG A 246 1.62 -5.05 -23.00
N ASP A 247 2.67 -5.61 -23.60
CA ASP A 247 3.74 -4.84 -24.23
C ASP A 247 4.33 -3.81 -23.24
N ALA A 248 4.59 -4.22 -22.00
CA ALA A 248 5.03 -3.34 -20.90
C ALA A 248 6.36 -3.82 -20.29
N ARG A 249 6.91 -3.00 -19.38
CA ARG A 249 8.00 -3.40 -18.48
C ARG A 249 7.60 -3.13 -17.03
N VAL A 250 7.86 -4.10 -16.17
CA VAL A 250 7.60 -4.03 -14.73
C VAL A 250 8.89 -4.42 -14.02
N ASP A 251 9.46 -3.51 -13.24
CA ASP A 251 10.71 -3.75 -12.53
C ASP A 251 10.49 -4.59 -11.25
N GLY A 252 9.25 -4.65 -10.75
CA GLY A 252 8.83 -5.52 -9.64
C GLY A 252 7.99 -6.74 -10.07
N ASP A 253 7.06 -7.12 -9.19
CA ASP A 253 6.16 -8.27 -9.38
C ASP A 253 4.87 -7.88 -10.10
N VAL A 254 4.24 -8.84 -10.77
CA VAL A 254 2.85 -8.74 -11.26
C VAL A 254 1.99 -9.78 -10.54
N GLN A 255 1.00 -9.34 -9.78
CA GLN A 255 0.12 -10.22 -9.01
C GLN A 255 -1.35 -9.86 -9.18
N ALA A 256 -2.18 -10.90 -9.36
CA ALA A 256 -3.63 -10.81 -9.27
C ALA A 256 -4.18 -11.93 -8.38
N LYS A 257 -4.92 -11.55 -7.33
CA LYS A 257 -5.52 -12.50 -6.41
C LYS A 257 -7.02 -12.28 -6.26
N LYS A 258 -7.77 -13.36 -6.02
CA LYS A 258 -9.21 -13.33 -5.68
C LYS A 258 -10.05 -12.51 -6.67
N SER A 259 -9.70 -12.54 -7.94
CA SER A 259 -10.29 -11.70 -8.97
C SER A 259 -11.27 -12.49 -9.83
N SER A 260 -12.31 -11.81 -10.31
CA SER A 260 -13.22 -12.26 -11.36
C SER A 260 -12.95 -11.50 -12.66
N GLY A 261 -13.31 -12.11 -13.78
CA GLY A 261 -13.08 -11.61 -15.14
C GLY A 261 -11.68 -11.92 -15.69
N GLY A 262 -11.43 -11.50 -16.92
CA GLY A 262 -10.20 -11.83 -17.62
C GLY A 262 -8.94 -11.29 -16.94
N LEU A 263 -7.88 -12.11 -16.89
CA LEU A 263 -6.54 -11.68 -16.48
C LEU A 263 -5.57 -11.97 -17.61
N LEU A 264 -4.85 -10.95 -18.08
CA LEU A 264 -3.93 -11.04 -19.20
C LEU A 264 -2.58 -10.42 -18.84
N VAL A 265 -1.51 -11.20 -18.96
CA VAL A 265 -0.13 -10.69 -18.99
C VAL A 265 0.54 -11.19 -20.26
N LYS A 266 0.91 -10.27 -21.16
CA LYS A 266 1.41 -10.63 -22.47
C LYS A 266 2.56 -9.76 -22.95
N ASN A 267 3.55 -10.34 -23.65
CA ASN A 267 4.67 -9.61 -24.26
C ASN A 267 5.36 -8.64 -23.29
N THR A 268 5.47 -9.01 -22.01
CA THR A 268 5.94 -8.11 -20.95
C THR A 268 7.26 -8.63 -20.38
N ARG A 269 8.18 -7.70 -20.06
CA ARG A 269 9.36 -8.00 -19.24
C ARG A 269 9.04 -7.70 -17.77
N ILE A 270 9.26 -8.68 -16.91
CA ILE A 270 8.99 -8.63 -15.48
C ILE A 270 10.27 -9.01 -14.77
N ASP A 271 10.89 -8.05 -14.08
CA ASP A 271 12.15 -8.27 -13.37
C ASP A 271 11.91 -8.98 -12.00
N GLY A 272 10.64 -9.06 -11.55
CA GLY A 272 10.19 -9.88 -10.43
C GLY A 272 9.42 -11.16 -10.83
N ASN A 273 8.42 -11.51 -10.02
CA ASN A 273 7.57 -12.69 -10.15
C ASN A 273 6.25 -12.36 -10.85
N LEU A 274 5.61 -13.39 -11.42
CA LEU A 274 4.24 -13.32 -11.92
C LEU A 274 3.36 -14.31 -11.15
N GLN A 275 2.29 -13.81 -10.52
CA GLN A 275 1.43 -14.65 -9.66
C GLN A 275 -0.06 -14.43 -9.90
N PHE A 276 -0.77 -15.48 -10.33
CA PHE A 276 -2.23 -15.54 -10.35
C PHE A 276 -2.72 -16.56 -9.33
N VAL A 277 -3.44 -16.10 -8.30
CA VAL A 277 -3.80 -16.92 -7.14
C VAL A 277 -5.27 -16.76 -6.75
N GLU A 278 -5.99 -17.88 -6.58
CA GLU A 278 -7.37 -17.90 -6.05
C GLU A 278 -8.38 -17.08 -6.88
N ASN A 279 -8.17 -16.92 -8.19
CA ASN A 279 -9.11 -16.18 -9.05
C ASN A 279 -10.34 -17.03 -9.39
N TYR A 280 -11.49 -16.38 -9.60
CA TYR A 280 -12.81 -17.01 -9.61
C TYR A 280 -13.40 -17.25 -11.00
N THR A 281 -13.21 -16.32 -11.93
CA THR A 281 -13.64 -16.45 -13.34
C THR A 281 -12.56 -15.92 -14.27
N GLY A 282 -12.36 -16.60 -15.41
CA GLY A 282 -11.36 -16.26 -16.42
C GLY A 282 -12.00 -15.78 -17.73
N PRO A 283 -11.24 -15.70 -18.83
CA PRO A 283 -9.99 -16.44 -19.09
C PRO A 283 -8.75 -15.85 -18.42
N TYR A 284 -7.76 -16.70 -18.15
CA TYR A 284 -6.45 -16.30 -17.64
C TYR A 284 -5.39 -16.60 -18.69
N VAL A 285 -4.61 -15.60 -19.07
CA VAL A 285 -3.62 -15.71 -20.15
C VAL A 285 -2.29 -15.12 -19.68
N ILE A 286 -1.25 -15.96 -19.70
CA ILE A 286 0.13 -15.57 -19.46
C ILE A 286 0.93 -16.00 -20.70
N GLU A 287 1.22 -15.06 -21.58
CA GLU A 287 1.74 -15.35 -22.92
C GLU A 287 2.99 -14.53 -23.29
N ASP A 288 4.02 -15.18 -23.81
CA ASP A 288 5.18 -14.52 -24.43
C ASP A 288 5.91 -13.51 -23.51
N ASN A 289 5.99 -13.80 -22.21
CA ASN A 289 6.66 -12.93 -21.23
C ASN A 289 8.11 -13.37 -20.95
N GLN A 290 8.93 -12.42 -20.51
CA GLN A 290 10.24 -12.66 -19.89
C GLN A 290 10.11 -12.36 -18.40
N ILE A 291 10.28 -13.37 -17.56
CA ILE A 291 10.06 -13.30 -16.12
C ILE A 291 11.36 -13.71 -15.44
N GLU A 292 12.00 -12.77 -14.73
CA GLU A 292 13.28 -13.04 -14.06
C GLU A 292 13.08 -13.84 -12.75
N GLY A 293 11.92 -13.70 -12.12
CA GLY A 293 11.52 -14.48 -10.95
C GLY A 293 10.71 -15.74 -11.27
N ASP A 294 9.82 -16.10 -10.36
CA ASP A 294 8.93 -17.26 -10.46
C ASP A 294 7.61 -16.92 -11.18
N LEU A 295 7.02 -17.92 -11.83
CA LEU A 295 5.65 -17.91 -12.31
C LEU A 295 4.81 -18.86 -11.45
N GLN A 296 3.84 -18.32 -10.71
CA GLN A 296 2.91 -19.08 -9.87
C GLN A 296 1.47 -18.93 -10.35
N PHE A 297 0.80 -20.06 -10.56
CA PHE A 297 -0.58 -20.12 -11.04
C PHE A 297 -1.38 -21.10 -10.18
N PHE A 298 -1.98 -20.62 -9.09
CA PHE A 298 -2.55 -21.47 -8.04
C PHE A 298 -4.03 -21.25 -7.80
N LYS A 299 -4.78 -22.35 -7.60
CA LYS A 299 -6.18 -22.34 -7.13
C LYS A 299 -7.12 -21.50 -7.99
N ASN A 300 -6.81 -21.31 -9.27
CA ASN A 300 -7.63 -20.50 -10.14
C ASN A 300 -8.81 -21.31 -10.70
N MET A 301 -9.98 -20.70 -10.69
CA MET A 301 -11.22 -21.21 -11.28
C MET A 301 -11.46 -20.50 -12.61
N GLY A 302 -11.40 -21.22 -13.73
CA GLY A 302 -11.48 -20.65 -15.06
C GLY A 302 -10.38 -21.15 -16.00
N GLN A 303 -10.59 -20.96 -17.31
CA GLN A 303 -9.66 -21.47 -18.31
C GLN A 303 -8.35 -20.67 -18.28
N GLY A 304 -7.26 -21.33 -17.90
CA GLY A 304 -5.90 -20.76 -17.95
C GLY A 304 -5.11 -21.19 -19.18
N THR A 305 -4.30 -20.29 -19.71
CA THR A 305 -3.31 -20.53 -20.77
C THR A 305 -1.98 -19.92 -20.35
N ILE A 306 -0.93 -20.75 -20.29
CA ILE A 306 0.43 -20.34 -19.96
C ILE A 306 1.32 -20.79 -21.12
N THR A 307 1.69 -19.87 -22.01
CA THR A 307 2.41 -20.23 -23.24
C THR A 307 3.54 -19.27 -23.61
N GLY A 308 4.62 -19.79 -24.19
CA GLY A 308 5.68 -18.94 -24.76
C GLY A 308 6.49 -18.14 -23.74
N ASN A 309 6.38 -18.41 -22.44
CA ASN A 309 7.08 -17.63 -21.42
C ASN A 309 8.52 -18.13 -21.25
N ARG A 310 9.46 -17.20 -21.05
CA ARG A 310 10.80 -17.47 -20.52
C ARG A 310 10.82 -17.10 -19.04
N VAL A 311 11.05 -18.09 -18.18
CA VAL A 311 11.03 -17.95 -16.71
C VAL A 311 12.41 -18.35 -16.19
N ASP A 312 13.13 -17.39 -15.62
CA ASP A 312 14.48 -17.65 -15.07
C ASP A 312 14.40 -18.33 -13.69
N GLY A 313 13.30 -18.13 -12.96
CA GLY A 313 12.93 -18.90 -11.77
C GLY A 313 12.13 -20.17 -12.07
N ASN A 314 11.18 -20.49 -11.19
CA ASN A 314 10.35 -21.69 -11.26
C ASN A 314 9.01 -21.40 -11.93
N LEU A 315 8.41 -22.43 -12.55
CA LEU A 315 7.04 -22.38 -13.04
C LEU A 315 6.20 -23.40 -12.28
N GLN A 316 5.26 -22.92 -11.47
CA GLN A 316 4.38 -23.77 -10.67
C GLN A 316 2.90 -23.53 -11.00
N SER A 317 2.16 -24.61 -11.25
CA SER A 317 0.71 -24.56 -11.43
C SER A 317 0.04 -25.66 -10.62
N LYS A 318 -0.76 -25.28 -9.61
CA LYS A 318 -1.38 -26.20 -8.65
C LYS A 318 -2.84 -25.88 -8.38
N GLU A 319 -3.64 -26.90 -8.12
CA GLU A 319 -5.03 -26.77 -7.64
C GLU A 319 -5.98 -25.97 -8.57
N ASN A 320 -5.68 -25.89 -9.87
CA ASN A 320 -6.48 -25.12 -10.82
C ASN A 320 -7.65 -25.93 -11.39
N THR A 321 -8.80 -25.29 -11.55
CA THR A 321 -10.01 -25.92 -12.09
C THR A 321 -10.67 -25.05 -13.17
N PRO A 322 -10.63 -25.43 -14.45
CA PRO A 322 -9.92 -26.57 -15.02
C PRO A 322 -8.39 -26.42 -14.95
N LYS A 323 -7.67 -27.51 -15.24
CA LYS A 323 -6.21 -27.45 -15.43
C LYS A 323 -5.90 -26.51 -16.61
N PRO A 324 -4.88 -25.62 -16.50
CA PRO A 324 -4.55 -24.71 -17.57
C PRO A 324 -3.87 -25.43 -18.74
N SER A 325 -4.02 -24.88 -19.94
CA SER A 325 -3.23 -25.25 -21.12
C SER A 325 -1.82 -24.68 -20.97
N LYS A 326 -0.81 -25.50 -21.27
CA LYS A 326 0.60 -25.17 -21.06
C LYS A 326 1.42 -25.62 -22.27
N SER A 327 2.14 -24.70 -22.91
CA SER A 327 2.93 -24.99 -24.10
C SER A 327 4.08 -24.01 -24.28
N TYR A 328 5.19 -24.44 -24.87
CA TYR A 328 6.29 -23.56 -25.29
C TYR A 328 6.88 -22.64 -24.20
N ASN A 329 6.77 -23.01 -22.91
CA ASN A 329 7.46 -22.29 -21.84
C ASN A 329 8.89 -22.82 -21.70
N PHE A 330 9.84 -21.90 -21.54
CA PHE A 330 11.24 -22.17 -21.22
C PHE A 330 11.47 -21.78 -19.76
N VAL A 331 11.87 -22.72 -18.92
CA VAL A 331 12.00 -22.55 -17.47
C VAL A 331 13.42 -22.97 -17.08
N ASP A 332 14.19 -22.05 -16.49
CA ASP A 332 15.56 -22.34 -16.02
C ASP A 332 15.55 -23.05 -14.66
N GLY A 333 14.56 -22.76 -13.80
CA GLY A 333 14.32 -23.44 -12.52
C GLY A 333 13.41 -24.69 -12.64
N ASP A 334 12.67 -24.96 -11.57
CA ASP A 334 11.79 -26.12 -11.48
C ASP A 334 10.45 -25.89 -12.19
N LEU A 335 9.96 -26.94 -12.86
CA LEU A 335 8.64 -26.99 -13.47
C LEU A 335 7.74 -27.96 -12.70
N GLU A 336 6.77 -27.46 -11.94
CA GLU A 336 5.88 -28.26 -11.10
C GLU A 336 4.41 -28.05 -11.46
N ILE A 337 3.76 -29.09 -11.96
CA ILE A 337 2.45 -28.97 -12.60
C ILE A 337 1.47 -30.05 -12.12
N GLU A 338 0.39 -29.60 -11.48
CA GLU A 338 -0.71 -30.42 -10.99
C GLU A 338 -2.05 -30.06 -11.64
#